data_AF-A0AA36M2V5-F1
#
_entry.id   AF-A0AA36M2V5-F1
#
_cell.length_a   1.000
_cell.length_b   1.000
_cell.length_c   1.000
_cell.angle_alpha   90.00
_cell.angle_beta   90.00
_cell.angle_gamma   90.00
#
_symmetry.space_group_name_H-M   'P 1'
#
loop_
_entity.id
_entity.type
_entity.pdbx_description
1 polymer ?
#
loop_
_entity_poly.entity_id
_entity_poly.type
_entity_poly.pdbx_seq_one_letter_code
_entity_poly.pdbx_strand_id
1 'polypeptide(L)'
;MKMVMAVIKPFKLDDVREALAERGVTGITLYRGAEYVVDFLPKVKLEVAVTDDQVEAVVEAIVKAAGTGKIGDGKVFVYDLGSVVRIRTGELDADAL
;
A
#
# COMPACT_ATOMS: atom_id res chain seq x y z
N MET A 1 -6.47 40.23 10.26
CA MET A 1 -5.55 39.19 10.75
C MET A 1 -5.59 38.00 9.80
N LYS A 2 -4.46 37.31 9.61
CA LYS A 2 -4.34 36.18 8.68
C LYS A 2 -3.44 35.12 9.32
N MET A 3 -3.81 33.85 9.16
CA MET A 3 -2.97 32.70 9.51
C MET A 3 -2.11 32.35 8.30
N VAL A 4 -0.81 32.14 8.49
CA VAL A 4 0.12 31.65 7.46
C VAL A 4 0.53 30.25 7.86
N MET A 5 0.12 29.24 7.08
CA MET A 5 0.44 27.82 7.29
C MET A 5 1.37 27.35 6.17
N ALA A 6 2.51 26.78 6.54
CA ALA A 6 3.47 26.22 5.59
C ALA A 6 3.80 24.77 5.97
N VAL A 7 3.82 23.88 4.98
CA VAL A 7 4.30 22.50 5.11
C VAL A 7 5.67 22.44 4.45
N ILE A 8 6.71 22.17 5.23
CA ILE A 8 8.11 22.16 4.78
C ILE A 8 8.75 20.81 5.10
N LYS A 9 9.86 20.49 4.43
CA LYS A 9 10.67 19.32 4.80
C LYS A 9 11.31 19.54 6.18
N PRO A 10 11.45 18.51 7.05
CA PRO A 10 11.97 18.68 8.41
C PRO A 10 13.33 19.40 8.49
N PHE A 11 14.26 19.06 7.59
CA PHE A 11 15.60 19.66 7.55
C PHE A 11 15.63 21.13 7.10
N LYS A 12 14.51 21.68 6.62
CA LYS A 12 14.40 23.11 6.23
C LYS A 12 13.88 23.99 7.37
N LEU A 13 13.60 23.43 8.54
CA LEU A 13 13.03 24.19 9.66
C LEU A 13 13.95 25.33 10.11
N ASP A 14 15.26 25.09 10.19
CA ASP A 14 16.20 26.12 10.67
C ASP A 14 16.30 27.28 9.66
N ASP A 15 16.45 26.98 8.37
CA ASP A 15 16.41 27.98 7.29
C ASP A 15 15.13 28.85 7.37
N VAL A 16 13.97 28.23 7.63
CA VAL A 16 12.68 28.94 7.71
C VAL A 16 12.57 29.79 8.97
N ARG A 17 13.11 29.31 10.11
CA ARG A 17 13.14 30.09 11.35
C ARG A 17 14.02 31.32 11.22
N GLU A 18 15.20 31.19 10.60
CA GLU A 18 16.10 32.32 10.34
C GLU A 18 15.43 33.35 9.45
N ALA A 19 14.84 32.93 8.32
CA ALA A 19 14.14 33.82 7.39
C ALA A 19 12.95 34.56 8.05
N LEU A 20 12.22 33.91 8.97
CA LEU A 20 11.14 34.54 9.72
C LEU A 20 11.66 35.50 10.80
N ALA A 21 12.78 35.17 11.46
CA ALA A 21 13.41 36.01 12.46
C ALA A 21 13.95 37.32 11.86
N GLU A 22 14.54 37.28 10.67
CA GLU A 22 14.95 38.49 9.91
C GLU A 22 13.77 39.43 9.61
N ARG A 23 12.54 38.90 9.60
CA ARG A 23 11.30 39.66 9.40
C ARG A 23 10.62 40.04 10.72
N GLY A 24 11.27 39.80 11.86
CA GLY A 24 10.77 40.15 13.19
C GLY A 24 9.70 39.20 13.73
N VAL A 25 9.52 38.02 13.14
CA VAL A 25 8.56 37.01 13.63
C VAL A 25 9.23 36.17 14.71
N THR A 26 8.82 36.35 15.97
CA THR A 26 9.45 35.71 17.14
C THR A 26 8.64 34.57 17.75
N GLY A 27 7.34 34.48 17.46
CA GLY A 27 6.44 33.44 17.96
C GLY A 27 6.07 32.44 16.88
N ILE A 28 6.59 31.21 16.98
CA ILE A 28 6.26 30.10 16.07
C ILE A 28 5.70 28.96 16.92
N THR A 29 4.53 28.44 16.56
CA THR A 29 3.99 27.21 17.14
C THR A 29 4.23 26.07 16.17
N LEU A 30 5.02 25.08 16.58
CA LEU A 30 5.31 23.88 15.79
C LEU A 30 4.41 22.74 16.25
N TYR A 31 3.60 22.20 15.35
CA TYR A 31 2.99 20.89 15.56
C TYR A 31 3.96 19.82 15.08
N ARG A 32 4.64 19.14 16.02
CA ARG A 32 5.38 17.90 15.72
C ARG A 32 4.35 16.78 15.61
N GLY A 33 3.62 16.73 14.50
CA GLY A 33 2.80 15.56 14.19
C GLY A 33 3.67 14.31 14.30
N ALA A 34 3.12 13.23 14.85
CA ALA A 34 3.82 11.95 14.83
C ALA A 34 4.16 11.62 13.38
N GLU A 35 5.45 11.49 13.05
CA GLU A 35 5.87 10.92 11.79
C GLU A 35 5.48 9.44 11.82
N TYR A 36 4.34 9.10 11.23
CA TYR A 36 4.13 7.74 10.78
C TYR A 36 4.98 7.58 9.52
N VAL A 37 6.22 7.13 9.71
CA VAL A 37 6.89 6.37 8.65
C VAL A 37 6.07 5.09 8.51
N VAL A 38 5.10 5.11 7.59
CA VAL A 38 4.44 3.87 7.19
C VAL A 38 5.47 3.16 6.33
N ASP A 39 6.33 2.37 6.98
CA ASP A 39 7.20 1.43 6.29
C ASP A 39 6.31 0.46 5.53
N PHE A 40 6.10 0.72 4.25
CA PHE A 40 5.50 -0.27 3.38
C PHE A 40 6.50 -1.40 3.24
N LEU A 41 6.21 -2.52 3.90
CA LEU A 41 6.93 -3.75 3.62
C LEU A 41 6.63 -4.13 2.16
N PRO A 42 7.65 -4.29 1.29
CA PRO A 42 7.42 -4.73 -0.08
C PRO A 42 6.72 -6.09 -0.06
N LYS A 43 5.61 -6.21 -0.79
CA LYS A 43 4.83 -7.44 -0.97
C LYS A 43 4.65 -7.72 -2.45
N VAL A 44 4.53 -9.00 -2.79
CA VAL A 44 4.16 -9.45 -4.14
C VAL A 44 2.67 -9.76 -4.16
N LYS A 45 1.95 -9.27 -5.17
CA LYS A 45 0.56 -9.63 -5.44
C LYS A 45 0.55 -10.77 -6.47
N LEU A 46 0.06 -11.94 -6.07
CA LEU A 46 -0.20 -13.07 -6.95
C LEU A 46 -1.69 -13.11 -7.28
N GLU A 47 -2.05 -13.14 -8.55
CA GLU A 47 -3.42 -13.27 -9.04
C GLU A 47 -3.46 -14.46 -9.99
N VAL A 48 -4.33 -15.43 -9.71
CA VAL A 48 -4.48 -16.66 -10.49
C VAL A 48 -5.97 -16.95 -10.66
N ALA A 49 -6.39 -17.23 -11.89
CA ALA A 49 -7.74 -17.71 -12.18
C ALA A 49 -7.72 -19.25 -12.15
N VAL A 50 -8.69 -19.83 -11.45
CA VAL A 50 -8.83 -21.28 -11.23
C VAL A 50 -10.31 -21.63 -11.34
N THR A 51 -10.62 -22.90 -11.60
CA THR A 51 -12.01 -23.39 -11.57
C THR A 51 -12.53 -23.52 -10.14
N ASP A 52 -13.85 -23.49 -9.94
CA ASP A 52 -14.48 -23.54 -8.62
C ASP A 52 -14.04 -24.76 -7.78
N ASP A 53 -13.87 -25.92 -8.43
CA ASP A 53 -13.43 -27.16 -7.79
C ASP A 53 -11.97 -27.12 -7.32
N GLN A 54 -11.16 -26.18 -7.84
CA GLN A 54 -9.75 -26.02 -7.48
C GLN A 54 -9.51 -24.99 -6.37
N VAL A 55 -10.52 -24.17 -6.03
CA VAL A 55 -10.37 -23.04 -5.09
C VAL A 55 -9.79 -23.49 -3.75
N GLU A 56 -10.37 -24.52 -3.12
CA GLU A 56 -9.92 -24.99 -1.81
C GLU A 56 -8.46 -25.49 -1.84
N ALA A 57 -8.12 -26.32 -2.83
CA ALA A 57 -6.78 -26.88 -2.98
C ALA A 57 -5.72 -25.79 -3.23
N VAL A 58 -6.05 -24.77 -4.01
CA VAL A 58 -5.15 -23.64 -4.32
C VAL A 58 -4.94 -22.75 -3.10
N VAL A 59 -6.01 -22.45 -2.35
CA VAL A 59 -5.90 -21.67 -1.09
C VAL A 59 -5.03 -22.42 -0.08
N GLU A 60 -5.25 -23.72 0.11
CA GLU A 60 -4.44 -24.53 1.02
C GLU A 60 -2.96 -24.51 0.62
N ALA A 61 -2.66 -24.70 -0.67
CA ALA A 61 -1.30 -24.69 -1.20
C ALA A 61 -0.60 -23.35 -0.95
N ILE A 62 -1.28 -22.22 -1.20
CA ILE A 62 -0.73 -20.88 -0.97
C ILE A 62 -0.47 -20.64 0.51
N VAL A 63 -1.44 -20.96 1.39
CA VAL A 63 -1.29 -20.75 2.84
C VAL A 63 -0.13 -21.57 3.40
N LYS A 64 0.00 -22.85 2.99
CA LYS A 64 1.07 -23.73 3.45
C LYS A 64 2.44 -23.30 2.94
N ALA A 65 2.54 -22.82 1.69
CA ALA A 65 3.81 -22.42 1.10
C ALA A 65 4.29 -21.04 1.58
N ALA A 66 3.38 -20.09 1.78
CA ALA A 66 3.71 -18.71 2.16
C ALA A 66 3.80 -18.49 3.69
N GLY A 67 3.18 -19.36 4.50
CA GLY A 67 3.13 -19.22 5.95
C GLY A 67 4.49 -19.43 6.63
N THR A 68 4.97 -18.41 7.35
CA THR A 68 6.18 -18.48 8.19
C THR A 68 5.85 -18.48 9.68
N GLY A 69 4.60 -18.18 10.05
CA GLY A 69 4.14 -18.04 11.42
C GLY A 69 4.48 -16.68 12.05
N LYS A 70 4.94 -15.71 11.24
CA LYS A 70 5.33 -14.37 11.69
C LYS A 70 4.32 -13.32 11.24
N ILE A 71 4.31 -12.19 11.93
CA ILE A 71 3.49 -11.04 11.54
C ILE A 71 3.92 -10.56 10.15
N GLY A 72 2.97 -10.45 9.22
CA GLY A 72 3.20 -9.94 7.87
C GLY A 72 3.22 -10.99 6.76
N ASP A 73 2.88 -12.25 7.04
CA ASP A 73 2.78 -13.34 6.04
C ASP A 73 1.76 -13.06 4.91
N GLY A 74 0.80 -12.16 5.16
CA GLY A 74 -0.15 -11.69 4.14
C GLY A 74 -1.56 -12.19 4.37
N LYS A 75 -2.38 -12.13 3.32
CA LYS A 75 -3.78 -12.57 3.30
C LYS A 75 -4.09 -13.17 1.93
N VAL A 76 -4.96 -14.18 1.90
CA VAL A 76 -5.54 -14.72 0.67
C VAL A 76 -6.97 -14.18 0.57
N PHE A 77 -7.33 -13.67 -0.59
CA PHE A 77 -8.68 -13.20 -0.90
C PHE A 77 -9.18 -13.99 -2.10
N VAL A 78 -10.46 -14.39 -2.06
CA VAL A 78 -11.13 -15.10 -3.14
C VAL A 78 -12.26 -14.20 -3.65
N TYR A 79 -12.34 -14.05 -4.96
CA TYR A 79 -13.36 -13.25 -5.65
C TYR A 79 -13.96 -14.08 -6.78
N ASP A 80 -15.26 -13.90 -7.03
CA ASP A 80 -15.92 -14.51 -8.18
C ASP A 80 -15.46 -13.82 -9.47
N LEU A 81 -15.13 -14.62 -10.49
CA LEU A 81 -14.81 -14.14 -11.83
C LEU A 81 -16.02 -14.29 -12.74
N GLY A 82 -16.47 -13.17 -13.33
CA GLY A 82 -17.63 -13.18 -14.22
C GLY A 82 -17.38 -13.85 -15.59
N SER A 83 -16.20 -13.66 -16.18
CA SER A 83 -15.75 -14.44 -17.36
C SER A 83 -14.24 -14.42 -17.50
N VAL A 84 -13.68 -15.46 -18.10
CA VAL A 84 -12.27 -15.51 -18.53
C VAL A 84 -12.21 -15.68 -20.04
N VAL A 85 -11.26 -15.03 -20.72
CA VAL A 85 -11.08 -15.17 -22.16
C VAL A 85 -9.61 -15.36 -22.49
N ARG A 86 -9.29 -16.44 -23.22
CA ARG A 86 -7.93 -16.66 -23.72
C ARG A 86 -7.71 -15.86 -25.00
N ILE A 87 -6.89 -14.82 -24.95
CA ILE A 87 -6.62 -13.92 -26.09
C ILE A 87 -6.19 -14.67 -27.37
N ARG A 88 -5.42 -15.75 -27.23
CA ARG A 88 -4.86 -16.49 -28.37
C ARG A 88 -5.89 -17.28 -29.17
N THR A 89 -6.91 -17.84 -28.51
CA THR A 89 -7.85 -18.80 -29.12
C THR A 89 -9.30 -18.33 -29.09
N GLY A 90 -9.63 -17.38 -28.20
CA GLY A 90 -11.01 -16.96 -27.93
C GLY A 90 -11.79 -17.93 -27.03
N GLU A 91 -11.14 -18.97 -26.49
CA GLU A 91 -11.75 -19.88 -25.51
C GLU A 91 -12.18 -19.10 -24.27
N LEU A 92 -13.28 -19.55 -23.66
CA LEU A 92 -13.93 -18.89 -22.53
C LEU A 92 -13.82 -19.73 -21.27
N ASP A 93 -13.79 -19.05 -20.12
CA ASP A 93 -13.93 -19.61 -18.78
C ASP A 93 -12.99 -20.79 -18.53
N ALA A 94 -13.51 -21.97 -18.17
CA ALA A 94 -12.67 -23.13 -17.87
C ALA A 94 -11.79 -23.56 -19.05
N ASP A 95 -12.25 -23.43 -20.30
CA ASP A 95 -11.47 -23.76 -21.49
C ASP A 95 -10.36 -22.72 -21.76
N ALA A 96 -10.47 -21.53 -21.16
CA ALA A 96 -9.48 -20.48 -21.28
C ALA A 96 -8.27 -20.68 -20.34
N LEU A 97 -8.42 -21.47 -19.28
CA LEU A 97 -7.40 -21.72 -18.25
C LEU A 97 -6.34 -22.74 -18.67
#